data_AF-A0A6H1NF04-F1
#
_entry.id   AF-A0A6H1NF04-F1
#
_cell.length_a   1.000
_cell.length_b   1.000
_cell.length_c   1.000
_cell.angle_alpha   90.00
_cell.angle_beta   90.00
_cell.angle_gamma   90.00
#
_symmetry.space_group_name_H-M   'P 1'
#
loop_
_entity.id
_entity.type
_entity.pdbx_description
1 polymer ?
#
loop_
_entity_poly.entity_id
_entity_poly.type
_entity_poly.pdbx_seq_one_letter_code
_entity_poly.pdbx_strand_id
1 'polypeptide(L)'
;MACGWVPVAGAGCDTADLGRTAVDEDVLGVGLGAAGFIPLAGEAAKLPKQLDNIADAIKLANKIPTSAFSAKLDNLSEHLQMKDLTAAARELKGEVVKRKANGVPWDHVHEVRDAQEGLIKAIGGINKRLSHPNTGGAERDLLVADLGRASRMLDFSEQFVPRPGSGA
;
A
#
# COMPACT_ATOMS: atom_id res chain seq x y z
N MET A 1 -52.83 -12.40 -26.78
CA MET A 1 -53.54 -11.43 -27.65
C MET A 1 -52.98 -10.05 -27.35
N ALA A 2 -52.62 -9.32 -28.41
CA ALA A 2 -52.05 -7.95 -28.51
C ALA A 2 -50.65 -7.77 -27.87
N CYS A 3 -49.53 -7.59 -28.58
CA CYS A 3 -49.12 -6.82 -29.78
C CYS A 3 -48.78 -5.33 -29.55
N GLY A 4 -47.56 -4.98 -30.00
CA GLY A 4 -47.00 -3.62 -30.26
C GLY A 4 -45.72 -3.40 -29.46
N TRP A 5 -44.46 -3.40 -29.95
CA TRP A 5 -43.82 -2.89 -31.19
C TRP A 5 -44.21 -1.43 -31.48
N VAL A 6 -43.35 -0.41 -31.34
CA VAL A 6 -42.26 0.04 -32.26
C VAL A 6 -41.31 1.04 -31.54
N PRO A 7 -40.00 1.06 -31.89
CA PRO A 7 -38.94 1.84 -31.23
C PRO A 7 -38.68 3.20 -31.91
N VAL A 8 -37.93 4.11 -31.28
CA VAL A 8 -37.04 5.07 -31.96
C VAL A 8 -36.07 5.74 -30.97
N ALA A 9 -34.85 5.94 -31.49
CA ALA A 9 -33.60 6.32 -30.86
C ALA A 9 -33.59 7.64 -30.05
N GLY A 10 -32.77 7.65 -29.00
CA GLY A 10 -32.33 8.85 -28.28
C GLY A 10 -31.17 8.49 -27.35
N ALA A 11 -30.05 9.19 -27.50
CA ALA A 11 -28.77 8.92 -26.89
C ALA A 11 -28.76 8.80 -25.35
N GLY A 12 -27.84 7.96 -24.86
CA GLY A 12 -27.14 8.05 -23.57
C GLY A 12 -27.88 8.63 -22.36
N CYS A 13 -28.31 7.75 -21.45
CA CYS A 13 -28.50 8.09 -20.04
C CYS A 13 -27.78 7.04 -19.19
N ASP A 14 -26.46 7.07 -19.28
CA ASP A 14 -25.53 6.61 -18.25
C ASP A 14 -25.32 7.79 -17.29
N THR A 15 -26.37 8.16 -16.55
CA THR A 15 -26.37 9.34 -15.65
C THR A 15 -27.39 9.16 -14.54
N ALA A 16 -27.43 7.98 -13.93
CA ALA A 16 -27.86 7.86 -12.55
C ALA A 16 -26.59 7.89 -11.67
N ASP A 17 -26.33 9.08 -11.14
CA ASP A 17 -25.46 9.34 -9.98
C ASP A 17 -23.92 9.30 -10.16
N LEU A 18 -23.46 9.90 -11.26
CA LEU A 18 -22.17 10.64 -11.33
C LEU A 18 -22.18 11.94 -10.49
N GLY A 19 -23.08 12.06 -9.51
CA GLY A 19 -23.29 13.22 -8.64
C GLY A 19 -22.40 13.26 -7.40
N ARG A 20 -21.45 12.32 -7.25
CA ARG A 20 -20.48 12.29 -6.14
C ARG A 20 -19.00 12.23 -6.55
N THR A 21 -18.68 12.47 -7.82
CA THR A 21 -17.30 12.51 -8.31
C THR A 21 -16.89 13.88 -8.89
N ALA A 22 -17.59 14.95 -8.50
CA ALA A 22 -17.23 16.32 -8.90
C ALA A 22 -17.14 17.32 -7.73
N VAL A 23 -17.18 16.83 -6.48
CA VAL A 23 -16.94 17.64 -5.28
C VAL A 23 -16.13 16.85 -4.26
N ASP A 24 -14.97 16.37 -4.70
CA ASP A 24 -13.79 16.17 -3.86
C ASP A 24 -12.67 15.83 -4.84
N GLU A 25 -11.83 16.83 -5.11
CA GLU A 25 -10.64 16.65 -5.93
C GLU A 25 -9.76 15.58 -5.28
N ASP A 26 -9.68 14.45 -5.98
CA ASP A 26 -8.75 13.35 -5.81
C ASP A 26 -7.33 13.84 -5.50
N VAL A 27 -6.95 13.80 -4.23
CA VAL A 27 -5.56 13.90 -3.75
C VAL A 27 -5.09 12.60 -3.09
N LEU A 28 -5.89 11.53 -3.15
CA LEU A 28 -5.54 10.24 -2.53
C LEU A 28 -5.45 9.06 -3.52
N GLY A 29 -5.76 9.25 -4.81
CA GLY A 29 -5.74 8.17 -5.82
C GLY A 29 -4.51 8.10 -6.73
N VAL A 30 -3.76 9.19 -6.93
CA VAL A 30 -2.69 9.27 -7.95
C VAL A 30 -1.49 10.05 -7.40
N GLY A 31 -0.62 9.40 -6.64
CA GLY A 31 0.57 10.09 -6.11
C GLY A 31 1.64 9.24 -5.43
N LEU A 32 1.50 7.92 -5.39
CA LEU A 32 2.45 7.01 -4.73
C LEU A 32 3.21 6.15 -5.76
N GLY A 33 3.74 6.79 -6.79
CA GLY A 33 4.49 6.09 -7.84
C GLY A 33 5.26 6.99 -8.80
N ALA A 34 6.26 7.73 -8.31
CA ALA A 34 7.31 8.32 -9.17
C ALA A 34 8.52 8.84 -8.37
N ALA A 35 9.14 8.02 -7.53
CA ALA A 35 10.47 8.36 -6.96
C ALA A 35 11.62 7.80 -7.81
N GLY A 36 11.50 7.83 -9.15
CA GLY A 36 12.51 7.20 -10.00
C GLY A 36 12.38 7.47 -11.49
N PHE A 37 12.35 8.73 -11.92
CA PHE A 37 12.86 9.12 -13.25
C PHE A 37 12.92 10.67 -13.37
N ILE A 38 14.06 11.28 -13.04
CA ILE A 38 14.40 12.60 -13.59
C ILE A 38 15.41 12.34 -14.71
N PRO A 39 15.04 12.43 -15.99
CA PRO A 39 16.04 12.52 -17.04
C PRO A 39 16.70 13.89 -16.92
N LEU A 40 17.94 13.89 -16.43
CA LEU A 40 18.86 15.03 -16.52
C LEU A 40 19.19 15.28 -17.99
N ALA A 41 18.34 16.02 -18.69
CA ALA A 41 18.63 16.55 -20.01
C ALA A 41 17.91 17.89 -20.23
N GLY A 42 18.61 18.98 -19.89
CA GLY A 42 18.49 20.28 -20.54
C GLY A 42 17.15 21.02 -20.47
N GLU A 43 16.88 21.70 -19.35
CA GLU A 43 16.17 23.00 -19.33
C GLU A 43 16.26 23.61 -17.91
N ALA A 44 17.39 24.28 -17.60
CA ALA A 44 17.68 24.83 -16.27
C ALA A 44 17.01 26.20 -15.97
N ALA A 45 15.91 26.55 -16.64
CA ALA A 45 15.34 27.91 -16.55
C ALA A 45 13.83 28.00 -16.21
N LYS A 46 13.17 26.89 -15.84
CA LYS A 46 11.74 26.87 -15.46
C LYS A 46 11.45 26.25 -14.08
N LEU A 47 12.33 26.47 -13.10
CA LEU A 47 12.18 25.90 -11.75
C LEU A 47 11.96 26.90 -10.59
N PRO A 48 11.06 27.89 -10.67
CA PRO A 48 10.55 28.52 -9.44
C PRO A 48 9.22 27.91 -8.94
N LYS A 49 8.32 27.46 -9.83
CA LYS A 49 6.96 27.03 -9.42
C LYS A 49 6.85 25.60 -8.86
N GLN A 50 7.87 24.75 -9.03
CA GLN A 50 7.83 23.41 -8.44
C GLN A 50 8.17 23.41 -6.95
N LEU A 51 8.99 24.34 -6.46
CA LEU A 51 9.35 24.36 -5.03
C LEU A 51 8.15 24.65 -4.13
N ASP A 52 7.26 25.56 -4.53
CA ASP A 52 6.06 25.90 -3.73
C ASP A 52 5.08 24.72 -3.65
N ASN A 53 4.89 24.02 -4.77
CA ASN A 53 4.07 22.81 -4.82
C ASN A 53 4.67 21.66 -3.99
N ILE A 54 6.00 21.56 -3.92
CA ILE A 54 6.69 20.55 -3.08
C ILE A 54 6.51 20.89 -1.59
N ALA A 55 6.65 22.15 -1.20
CA ALA A 55 6.45 22.57 0.18
C ALA A 55 5.01 22.36 0.66
N ASP A 56 4.03 22.64 -0.21
CA ASP A 56 2.61 22.40 0.11
C ASP A 56 2.26 20.91 0.08
N ALA A 57 2.85 20.11 -0.82
CA ALA A 57 2.73 18.66 -0.79
C ALA A 57 3.34 18.05 0.48
N ILE A 58 4.48 18.56 0.97
CA ILE A 58 5.11 18.13 2.23
C ILE A 58 4.24 18.53 3.43
N LYS A 59 3.68 19.75 3.44
CA LYS A 59 2.73 20.17 4.48
C LYS A 59 1.46 19.33 4.47
N LEU A 60 0.99 18.92 3.30
CA LEU A 60 -0.19 18.09 3.14
C LEU A 60 0.09 16.65 3.57
N ALA A 61 1.25 16.10 3.22
CA ALA A 61 1.72 14.79 3.67
C ALA A 61 1.83 14.71 5.20
N ASN A 62 2.32 15.77 5.85
CA ASN A 62 2.36 15.89 7.32
C ASN A 62 0.99 16.02 7.97
N LYS A 63 -0.06 16.31 7.19
CA LYS A 63 -1.45 16.41 7.64
C LYS A 63 -2.28 15.16 7.34
N ILE A 64 -1.73 14.17 6.63
CA ILE A 64 -2.46 12.93 6.36
C ILE A 64 -2.70 12.26 7.72
N PRO A 65 -3.97 12.09 8.13
CA PRO A 65 -4.26 11.47 9.40
C PRO A 65 -3.77 10.01 9.33
N THR A 66 -2.88 9.65 10.25
CA THR A 66 -2.29 8.30 10.34
C THR A 66 -2.77 7.63 11.62
N SER A 67 -2.84 6.31 11.61
CA SER A 67 -3.13 5.55 12.83
C SER A 67 -1.83 5.30 13.61
N ALA A 68 -1.95 4.89 14.87
CA ALA A 68 -0.81 4.47 15.68
C ALA A 68 -0.03 3.28 15.08
N PHE A 69 -0.59 2.58 14.09
CA PHE A 69 0.03 1.44 13.42
C PHE A 69 0.75 1.81 12.11
N SER A 70 0.46 2.97 11.50
CA SER A 70 0.92 3.29 10.15
C SER A 70 2.45 3.28 10.04
N ALA A 71 3.15 3.93 10.98
CA ALA A 71 4.63 3.95 11.00
C ALA A 71 5.24 2.55 11.18
N LYS A 72 4.59 1.67 11.96
CA LYS A 72 5.04 0.29 12.11
C LYS A 72 4.87 -0.49 10.80
N LEU A 73 3.75 -0.28 10.10
CA LEU A 73 3.52 -0.91 8.80
C LEU A 73 4.51 -0.42 7.74
N ASP A 74 4.90 0.86 7.79
CA ASP A 74 5.94 1.41 6.89
C ASP A 74 7.28 0.72 7.12
N ASN A 75 7.75 0.63 8.37
CA ASN A 75 8.98 -0.08 8.70
C ASN A 75 8.94 -1.56 8.28
N LEU A 76 7.81 -2.24 8.47
CA LEU A 76 7.66 -3.64 8.03
C LEU A 76 7.69 -3.76 6.51
N SER A 77 7.14 -2.78 5.78
CA SER A 77 7.13 -2.79 4.32
C SER A 77 8.53 -2.66 3.70
N GLU A 78 9.49 -2.07 4.41
CA GLU A 78 10.89 -1.98 3.96
C GLU A 78 11.56 -3.35 3.85
N HIS A 79 11.09 -4.34 4.60
CA HIS A 79 11.58 -5.73 4.56
C HIS A 79 10.74 -6.66 3.67
N LEU A 80 9.68 -6.12 3.06
CA LEU A 80 8.75 -6.86 2.20
C LEU A 80 8.78 -6.33 0.76
N GLN A 81 9.90 -5.73 0.35
CA GLN A 81 10.09 -5.31 -1.03
C GLN A 81 10.29 -6.54 -1.93
N MET A 82 9.95 -6.42 -3.21
CA MET A 82 10.06 -7.53 -4.17
C MET A 82 11.46 -8.15 -4.21
N LYS A 83 12.52 -7.34 -4.05
CA LYS A 83 13.91 -7.83 -4.03
C LYS A 83 14.17 -8.76 -2.83
N ASP A 84 13.60 -8.46 -1.67
CA ASP A 84 13.82 -9.21 -0.43
C ASP A 84 12.98 -10.49 -0.45
N LEU A 85 11.73 -10.39 -0.93
CA LEU A 85 10.83 -11.53 -1.12
C LEU A 85 11.37 -12.54 -2.14
N THR A 86 11.86 -12.08 -3.28
CA THR A 86 12.45 -12.96 -4.30
C THR A 86 13.79 -13.54 -3.84
N ALA A 87 14.60 -12.78 -3.10
CA ALA A 87 15.83 -13.29 -2.49
C ALA A 87 15.52 -14.41 -1.49
N ALA A 88 14.56 -14.18 -0.58
CA ALA A 88 14.12 -15.18 0.38
C ALA A 88 13.56 -16.44 -0.29
N ALA A 89 12.76 -16.30 -1.35
CA ALA A 89 12.24 -17.43 -2.10
C ALA A 89 13.33 -18.27 -2.78
N ARG A 90 14.45 -17.66 -3.18
CA ARG A 90 15.63 -18.37 -3.71
C ARG A 90 16.43 -19.03 -2.61
N GLU A 91 16.58 -18.37 -1.47
CA GLU A 91 17.24 -18.94 -0.28
C GLU A 91 16.51 -20.16 0.28
N LEU A 92 15.17 -20.18 0.22
CA LEU A 92 14.38 -21.38 0.53
C LEU A 92 14.69 -22.58 -0.39
N LYS A 93 15.23 -22.33 -1.59
CA LYS A 93 15.68 -23.37 -2.54
C LYS A 93 17.15 -23.74 -2.35
N GLY A 94 17.82 -23.19 -1.34
CA GLY A 94 19.23 -23.44 -1.04
C GLY A 94 20.22 -22.52 -1.75
N GLU A 95 19.75 -21.49 -2.47
CA GLU A 95 20.63 -20.52 -3.12
C GLU A 95 21.12 -19.46 -2.14
N VAL A 96 22.39 -19.05 -2.21
CA VAL A 96 22.89 -17.88 -1.45
C VAL A 96 22.83 -16.64 -2.34
N VAL A 97 21.88 -15.74 -2.07
CA VAL A 97 21.64 -14.56 -2.91
C VAL A 97 22.60 -13.42 -2.60
N LYS A 98 22.87 -13.18 -1.32
CA LYS A 98 23.76 -12.11 -0.85
C LYS A 98 24.66 -12.62 0.25
N ARG A 99 25.85 -12.04 0.37
CA ARG A 99 26.75 -12.27 1.50
C ARG A 99 27.04 -10.93 2.19
N LYS A 100 27.21 -11.01 3.50
CA LYS A 100 27.74 -9.93 4.34
C LYS A 100 29.22 -9.70 4.00
N ALA A 101 29.76 -8.55 4.41
CA ALA A 101 31.18 -8.23 4.18
C ALA A 101 32.14 -9.28 4.80
N ASN A 102 31.70 -9.97 5.86
CA ASN A 102 32.45 -11.05 6.52
C ASN A 102 32.28 -12.43 5.84
N GLY A 103 31.64 -12.50 4.67
CA GLY A 103 31.45 -13.74 3.90
C GLY A 103 30.26 -14.61 4.33
N VAL A 104 29.63 -14.31 5.47
CA VAL A 104 28.43 -15.02 5.96
C VAL A 104 27.25 -14.74 5.01
N PRO A 105 26.50 -15.77 4.56
CA PRO A 105 25.26 -15.57 3.82
C PRO A 105 24.32 -14.59 4.54
N TRP A 106 23.66 -13.73 3.78
CA TRP A 106 22.50 -13.02 4.27
C TRP A 106 21.35 -14.03 4.44
N ASP A 107 20.44 -13.75 5.36
CA ASP A 107 19.28 -14.62 5.64
C ASP A 107 18.01 -13.79 5.43
N HIS A 108 17.63 -13.61 4.17
CA HIS A 108 16.40 -12.88 3.81
C HIS A 108 15.16 -13.66 4.25
N VAL A 109 15.25 -15.00 4.36
CA VAL A 109 14.14 -15.83 4.86
C VAL A 109 13.78 -15.46 6.29
N HIS A 110 14.78 -15.29 7.15
CA HIS A 110 14.55 -14.85 8.53
C HIS A 110 13.96 -13.43 8.58
N GLU A 111 14.48 -12.48 7.80
CA GLU A 111 13.95 -11.11 7.76
C GLU A 111 12.50 -11.05 7.31
N VAL A 112 12.14 -11.78 6.26
CA VAL A 112 10.76 -11.84 5.77
C VAL A 112 9.84 -12.49 6.82
N ARG A 113 10.28 -13.54 7.51
CA ARG A 113 9.50 -14.19 8.59
C ARG A 113 9.29 -13.26 9.79
N ASP A 114 10.31 -12.52 10.19
CA ASP A 114 10.21 -11.54 11.26
C ASP A 114 9.24 -10.41 10.88
N ALA A 115 9.29 -9.96 9.62
CA ALA A 115 8.34 -8.99 9.09
C ALA A 115 6.89 -9.53 9.09
N GLN A 116 6.69 -10.78 8.65
CA GLN A 116 5.40 -11.47 8.71
C GLN A 116 4.86 -11.56 10.15
N GLU A 117 5.70 -11.94 11.12
CA GLU A 117 5.30 -11.97 12.54
C GLU A 117 4.94 -10.57 13.05
N GLY A 118 5.69 -9.56 12.62
CA GLY A 118 5.41 -8.14 12.87
C GLY A 118 4.03 -7.71 12.35
N LEU A 119 3.66 -8.15 11.14
CA LEU A 119 2.36 -7.90 10.53
C LEU A 119 1.23 -8.59 11.29
N ILE A 120 1.40 -9.86 11.67
CA ILE A 120 0.40 -10.59 12.48
C ILE A 120 0.15 -9.87 13.80
N LYS A 121 1.22 -9.43 14.48
CA LYS A 121 1.12 -8.64 15.72
C LYS A 121 0.40 -7.31 15.47
N ALA A 122 0.68 -6.63 14.36
CA ALA A 122 0.00 -5.38 13.99
C ALA A 122 -1.50 -5.61 13.73
N ILE A 123 -1.87 -6.63 12.96
CA ILE A 123 -3.25 -7.03 12.68
C ILE A 123 -4.00 -7.33 13.99
N GLY A 124 -3.40 -8.09 14.90
CA GLY A 124 -4.00 -8.36 16.22
C GLY A 124 -4.20 -7.09 17.05
N GLY A 125 -3.23 -6.18 17.04
CA GLY A 125 -3.33 -4.87 17.69
C GLY A 125 -4.43 -3.98 17.12
N ILE A 126 -4.53 -3.92 15.79
CA ILE A 126 -5.55 -3.15 15.07
C ILE A 126 -6.95 -3.70 15.39
N ASN A 127 -7.15 -5.02 15.30
CA ASN A 127 -8.42 -5.65 15.65
C ASN A 127 -8.81 -5.39 17.10
N LYS A 128 -7.86 -5.46 18.03
CA LYS A 128 -8.09 -5.11 19.43
C LYS A 128 -8.56 -3.66 19.56
N ARG A 129 -7.93 -2.71 18.86
CA ARG A 129 -8.32 -1.29 18.89
C ARG A 129 -9.69 -1.07 18.25
N LEU A 130 -9.98 -1.70 17.12
CA LEU A 130 -11.28 -1.63 16.44
C LEU A 130 -12.43 -2.14 17.33
N SER A 131 -12.17 -3.17 18.15
CA SER A 131 -13.15 -3.73 19.09
C SER A 131 -13.43 -2.85 20.31
N HIS A 132 -12.62 -1.82 20.56
CA HIS A 132 -12.77 -0.97 21.74
C HIS A 132 -13.95 0.00 21.59
N PRO A 133 -14.83 0.15 22.60
CA PRO A 133 -16.05 0.97 22.50
C PRO A 133 -15.78 2.46 22.29
N ASN A 134 -14.61 2.94 22.71
CA ASN A 134 -14.20 4.34 22.62
C ASN A 134 -13.38 4.66 21.35
N THR A 135 -13.33 3.76 20.37
CA THR A 135 -12.67 4.03 19.08
C THR A 135 -13.61 4.88 18.22
N GLY A 136 -13.21 6.13 17.98
CA GLY A 136 -13.99 7.12 17.23
C GLY A 136 -14.14 6.76 15.75
N GLY A 137 -15.03 7.45 15.03
CA GLY A 137 -15.28 7.20 13.60
C GLY A 137 -14.03 7.36 12.74
N ALA A 138 -13.41 8.55 12.76
CA ALA A 138 -12.20 8.82 11.97
C ALA A 138 -11.03 7.87 12.31
N GLU A 139 -10.85 7.54 13.60
CA GLU A 139 -9.83 6.56 14.02
C GLU A 139 -10.14 5.15 13.50
N ARG A 140 -11.42 4.74 13.54
CA ARG A 140 -11.87 3.45 13.01
C ARG A 140 -11.59 3.34 11.51
N ASP A 141 -11.84 4.38 10.74
CA ASP A 141 -11.59 4.38 9.29
C ASP A 141 -10.10 4.19 8.97
N LEU A 142 -9.22 4.90 9.69
CA LEU A 142 -7.77 4.71 9.57
C LEU A 142 -7.32 3.31 9.96
N LEU A 143 -7.86 2.75 11.05
CA LEU A 143 -7.54 1.41 11.50
C LEU A 143 -8.02 0.34 10.50
N VAL A 144 -9.18 0.53 9.86
CA VAL A 144 -9.67 -0.37 8.79
C VAL A 144 -8.76 -0.30 7.57
N ALA A 145 -8.29 0.89 7.18
CA ALA A 145 -7.33 1.05 6.08
C ALA A 145 -6.01 0.34 6.39
N ASP A 146 -5.45 0.53 7.59
CA ASP A 146 -4.21 -0.13 8.03
C ASP A 146 -4.39 -1.64 8.19
N LEU A 147 -5.57 -2.12 8.63
CA LEU A 147 -5.89 -3.55 8.68
C LEU A 147 -5.82 -4.14 7.26
N GLY A 148 -6.50 -3.52 6.31
CA GLY A 148 -6.49 -3.98 4.92
C GLY A 148 -5.09 -3.95 4.31
N ARG A 149 -4.29 -2.91 4.61
CA ARG A 149 -2.90 -2.82 4.17
C ARG A 149 -2.05 -3.96 4.76
N ALA A 150 -2.12 -4.18 6.07
CA ALA A 150 -1.35 -5.22 6.77
C ALA A 150 -1.70 -6.62 6.26
N SER A 151 -2.99 -6.92 6.08
CA SER A 151 -3.44 -8.21 5.54
C SER A 151 -2.91 -8.45 4.13
N ARG A 152 -2.98 -7.46 3.23
CA ARG A 152 -2.45 -7.60 1.86
C ARG A 152 -0.94 -7.85 1.84
N MET A 153 -0.17 -7.15 2.68
CA MET A 153 1.28 -7.37 2.77
C MET A 153 1.60 -8.77 3.27
N LEU A 154 0.83 -9.26 4.26
CA LEU A 154 0.99 -10.60 4.81
C LEU A 154 0.68 -11.65 3.74
N ASP A 155 -0.51 -11.59 3.13
CA ASP A 155 -0.95 -12.51 2.08
C ASP A 155 0.04 -12.55 0.90
N PHE A 156 0.54 -11.38 0.48
CA PHE A 156 1.51 -11.29 -0.60
C PHE A 156 2.84 -11.93 -0.24
N SER A 157 3.37 -11.66 0.97
CA SER A 157 4.63 -12.23 1.42
C SER A 157 4.59 -13.77 1.56
N GLU A 158 3.42 -14.31 1.92
CA GLU A 158 3.20 -15.76 2.08
C GLU A 158 3.33 -16.55 0.77
N GLN A 159 3.15 -15.88 -0.38
CA GLN A 159 3.37 -16.49 -1.70
C GLN A 159 4.85 -16.81 -1.97
N PHE A 160 5.77 -16.13 -1.27
CA PHE A 160 7.22 -16.27 -1.42
C PHE A 160 7.83 -17.06 -0.27
N VAL A 161 7.42 -16.77 0.96
CA VAL A 161 7.93 -17.39 2.18
C VAL A 161 6.76 -17.89 3.01
N PRO A 162 6.52 -19.21 3.04
CA PRO A 162 5.46 -19.78 3.86
C PRO A 162 5.72 -19.53 5.35
N ARG A 163 4.65 -19.28 6.10
CA ARG A 163 4.74 -19.16 7.56
C ARG A 163 5.01 -20.52 8.20
N PRO A 164 5.70 -20.55 9.35
CA PRO A 164 5.78 -21.77 10.16
C PRO A 164 4.36 -22.24 10.51
N GLY A 165 3.97 -23.42 10.03
CA GLY A 165 2.66 -24.03 10.30
C GLY A 165 1.52 -23.69 9.33
N SER A 166 1.74 -22.85 8.31
CA SER A 166 0.73 -22.62 7.24
C SER A 166 0.89 -23.55 6.04
N GLY A 167 1.96 -24.34 5.99
CA GLY A 167 2.21 -25.37 4.98
C GLY A 167 2.01 -26.76 5.55
N ALA A 168 0.77 -27.22 5.56
CA ALA A 168 0.39 -28.62 5.67
C ALA A 168 -0.32 -29.03 4.39
#